data_AF-A0A0D3D5G1-F1
#
_entry.id   AF-A0A0D3D5G1-F1
#
_cell.length_a   1.000
_cell.length_b   1.000
_cell.length_c   1.000
_cell.angle_alpha   90.00
_cell.angle_beta   90.00
_cell.angle_gamma   90.00
#
_symmetry.space_group_name_H-M   'P 1'
#
loop_
_entity.id
_entity.type
_entity.pdbx_description
1 polymer ?
#
loop_
_entity_poly.entity_id
_entity_poly.type
_entity_poly.pdbx_seq_one_letter_code
_entity_poly.pdbx_strand_id
1 'polypeptide(L)'
;MGAAQGLLGKDMVPLMSKPKHMVPSLTKKGARFLFTRFLRHFISTGCVTVYEGGTMFTFKGKDLRCNLESVMEIHNPHFYWKILIANRELNSKNLNLAKKRGWWTPMFMTAGLTSATQFLKHFSRQNTLTKARGTFHVTMTLVLDLLYHLIFLQRNDLFALFLDDTMSYSTVAFKSDDEDLKTAQMGKINILIDKARIEKNHEVLEIGCGWGTLAIEVVKKTGCKYTGITLSIEQLKYAEEKVKEAGLQGFPAYAGHSPGPGQTAGQLHPGENVENIGLHYYQTLRCWRKNFLENQKQIMDLGFDDKFIRTWEYYFDYCAAGIKTLTLEDYQVVFSRPGNVAAFGDPFRNFPSAHN
;
A
#
# COMPACT_ATOMS: atom_id res chain seq x y z
N MET A 1 -34.98 -12.60 11.87
CA MET A 1 -34.49 -12.88 10.51
C MET A 1 -34.70 -11.72 9.54
N GLY A 2 -35.82 -10.98 9.59
CA GLY A 2 -36.08 -9.87 8.64
C GLY A 2 -35.15 -8.65 8.72
N ALA A 3 -34.65 -8.27 9.90
CA ALA A 3 -33.80 -7.07 10.04
C ALA A 3 -32.38 -7.21 9.45
N ALA A 4 -31.80 -8.42 9.50
CA ALA A 4 -30.51 -8.70 8.86
C ALA A 4 -30.63 -8.76 7.33
N GLN A 5 -31.80 -9.18 6.83
CA GLN A 5 -32.07 -9.37 5.40
C GLN A 5 -32.27 -8.04 4.66
N GLY A 6 -32.74 -6.99 5.35
CA GLY A 6 -32.84 -5.64 4.79
C GLY A 6 -31.50 -4.91 4.65
N LEU A 7 -30.48 -5.32 5.40
CA LEU A 7 -29.17 -4.67 5.48
C LEU A 7 -28.12 -5.24 4.49
N LEU A 8 -28.34 -6.48 4.00
CA LEU A 8 -27.33 -7.24 3.25
C LEU A 8 -27.49 -7.17 1.71
N GLY A 9 -28.49 -6.42 1.19
CA GLY A 9 -28.76 -6.34 -0.24
C GLY A 9 -29.26 -7.65 -0.86
N LYS A 10 -29.92 -7.57 -2.03
CA LYS A 10 -30.51 -8.73 -2.71
C LYS A 10 -29.48 -9.71 -3.30
N ASP A 11 -28.22 -9.29 -3.43
CA ASP A 11 -27.17 -10.07 -4.10
C ASP A 11 -26.40 -11.04 -3.17
N MET A 12 -26.54 -10.92 -1.84
CA MET A 12 -25.88 -11.81 -0.86
C MET A 12 -26.74 -13.01 -0.42
N VAL A 13 -27.88 -13.24 -1.07
CA VAL A 13 -28.89 -14.23 -0.66
C VAL A 13 -28.44 -15.70 -0.65
N PRO A 14 -27.45 -16.21 -1.42
CA PRO A 14 -27.15 -17.63 -1.37
C PRO A 14 -26.46 -18.12 -0.09
N LEU A 15 -25.87 -17.22 0.73
CA LEU A 15 -24.93 -17.66 1.77
C LEU A 15 -25.56 -17.97 3.14
N MET A 16 -26.85 -17.76 3.35
CA MET A 16 -27.53 -18.11 4.60
C MET A 16 -27.85 -19.62 4.67
N SER A 17 -26.81 -20.45 4.62
CA SER A 17 -26.91 -21.88 4.90
C SER A 17 -26.73 -22.15 6.39
N LYS A 18 -27.80 -22.66 7.03
CA LYS A 18 -27.94 -23.22 8.38
C LYS A 18 -26.94 -22.70 9.45
N PRO A 19 -27.39 -21.92 10.47
CA PRO A 19 -26.51 -21.45 11.54
C PRO A 19 -25.91 -22.64 12.29
N LYS A 20 -24.62 -22.91 12.11
CA LYS A 20 -23.88 -23.83 12.97
C LYS A 20 -23.81 -23.17 14.35
N HIS A 21 -24.39 -23.82 15.34
CA HIS A 21 -24.38 -23.36 16.72
C HIS A 21 -22.93 -23.27 17.21
N MET A 22 -22.37 -22.06 17.26
CA MET A 22 -21.00 -21.83 17.70
C MET A 22 -20.97 -21.74 19.21
N VAL A 23 -20.41 -22.76 19.88
CA VAL A 23 -20.14 -22.73 21.32
C VAL A 23 -18.65 -22.47 21.54
N PRO A 24 -18.23 -21.26 21.97
CA PRO A 24 -16.83 -20.96 22.20
C PRO A 24 -16.33 -21.62 23.49
N SER A 25 -15.10 -22.15 23.48
CA SER A 25 -14.38 -22.56 24.69
C SER A 25 -14.16 -21.38 25.64
N LEU A 26 -13.83 -21.62 26.92
CA LEU A 26 -13.62 -20.58 27.94
C LEU A 26 -12.60 -19.51 27.50
N THR A 27 -11.50 -19.95 26.88
CA THR A 27 -10.45 -19.07 26.31
C THR A 27 -10.96 -18.23 25.14
N LYS A 28 -11.83 -18.80 24.29
CA LYS A 28 -12.46 -18.09 23.17
C LYS A 28 -13.52 -17.09 23.64
N LYS A 29 -14.23 -17.38 24.74
CA LYS A 29 -15.15 -16.42 25.38
C LYS A 29 -14.41 -15.19 25.90
N GLY A 30 -13.27 -15.37 26.58
CA GLY A 30 -12.41 -14.27 27.00
C GLY A 30 -11.87 -13.47 25.81
N ALA A 31 -11.49 -14.14 24.73
CA ALA A 31 -11.01 -13.48 23.52
C ALA A 31 -12.05 -12.60 22.84
N ARG A 32 -13.26 -13.15 22.71
CA ARG A 32 -14.41 -12.43 22.19
C ARG A 32 -14.78 -11.24 23.07
N PHE A 33 -14.73 -11.37 24.40
CA PHE A 33 -14.97 -10.25 25.31
C PHE A 33 -13.98 -9.10 25.10
N LEU A 34 -12.69 -9.39 24.97
CA LEU A 34 -11.68 -8.38 24.70
C LEU A 34 -11.88 -7.71 23.33
N PHE A 35 -12.22 -8.49 22.30
CA PHE A 35 -12.53 -7.98 20.97
C PHE A 35 -13.76 -7.05 20.97
N THR A 36 -14.86 -7.44 21.61
CA THR A 36 -16.08 -6.60 21.65
C THR A 36 -15.87 -5.34 22.48
N ARG A 37 -15.13 -5.43 23.60
CA ARG A 37 -14.70 -4.25 24.37
C ARG A 37 -13.85 -3.33 23.52
N PHE A 38 -12.93 -3.88 22.73
CA PHE A 38 -12.10 -3.12 21.80
C PHE A 38 -12.94 -2.35 20.78
N LEU A 39 -13.83 -3.01 20.03
CA LEU A 39 -14.70 -2.36 19.04
C LEU A 39 -15.53 -1.22 19.66
N ARG A 40 -16.06 -1.42 20.87
CA ARG A 40 -16.85 -0.38 21.56
C ARG A 40 -16.07 0.91 21.82
N HIS A 41 -14.77 0.83 22.04
CA HIS A 41 -13.93 2.01 22.29
C HIS A 41 -13.35 2.59 20.99
N PHE A 42 -13.09 1.72 20.00
CA PHE A 42 -12.42 2.11 18.78
C PHE A 42 -13.35 2.73 17.74
N ILE A 43 -14.58 2.21 17.62
CA ILE A 43 -15.56 2.78 16.69
C ILE A 43 -16.02 4.13 17.24
N SER A 44 -15.47 5.20 16.68
CA SER A 44 -15.76 6.59 17.06
C SER A 44 -16.85 7.21 16.18
N THR A 45 -16.97 6.77 14.93
CA THR A 45 -17.91 7.25 13.91
C THR A 45 -18.58 6.06 13.20
N GLY A 46 -19.82 6.25 12.75
CA GLY A 46 -20.59 5.23 12.04
C GLY A 46 -20.99 4.04 12.93
N CYS A 47 -21.26 2.91 12.29
CA CYS A 47 -21.74 1.71 12.95
C CYS A 47 -21.13 0.44 12.35
N VAL A 48 -20.70 -0.48 13.22
CA VAL A 48 -20.26 -1.83 12.84
C VAL A 48 -21.16 -2.85 13.52
N THR A 49 -21.81 -3.71 12.74
CA THR A 49 -22.60 -4.83 13.23
C THR A 49 -21.86 -6.13 13.01
N VAL A 50 -21.57 -6.86 14.09
CA VAL A 50 -20.90 -8.16 14.04
C VAL A 50 -21.95 -9.26 14.12
N TYR A 51 -22.00 -10.12 13.09
CA TYR A 51 -22.83 -11.32 13.06
C TYR A 51 -21.98 -12.55 13.38
N GLU A 52 -22.36 -13.32 14.40
CA GLU A 52 -21.67 -14.54 14.81
C GLU A 52 -22.69 -15.62 15.20
N GLY A 53 -22.74 -16.72 14.45
CA GLY A 53 -23.53 -17.90 14.82
C GLY A 53 -25.00 -17.62 15.13
N GLY A 54 -25.64 -16.69 14.39
CA GLY A 54 -27.03 -16.29 14.62
C GLY A 54 -27.21 -15.10 15.57
N THR A 55 -26.15 -14.62 16.23
CA THR A 55 -26.22 -13.48 17.15
C THR A 55 -25.65 -12.22 16.50
N MET A 56 -26.26 -11.05 16.76
CA MET A 56 -25.80 -9.75 16.26
C MET A 56 -25.35 -8.85 17.41
N PHE A 57 -24.20 -8.19 17.23
CA PHE A 57 -23.67 -7.17 18.13
C PHE A 57 -23.43 -5.89 17.36
N THR A 58 -24.06 -4.80 17.79
CA THR A 58 -23.92 -3.51 17.12
C THR A 58 -23.05 -2.58 17.95
N PHE A 59 -22.03 -2.00 17.31
CA PHE A 59 -21.10 -1.03 17.91
C PHE A 59 -21.26 0.29 17.16
N LYS A 60 -21.77 1.31 17.85
CA LYS A 60 -22.06 2.63 17.27
C LYS A 60 -21.09 3.68 17.82
N GLY A 61 -20.60 4.51 16.92
CA GLY A 61 -19.78 5.68 17.25
C GLY A 61 -20.56 6.77 17.96
N LYS A 62 -19.83 7.75 18.50
CA LYS A 62 -20.40 8.90 19.21
C LYS A 62 -20.85 10.01 18.26
N ASP A 63 -20.28 10.09 17.06
CA ASP A 63 -20.73 11.07 16.05
C ASP A 63 -22.02 10.60 15.39
N LEU A 64 -23.14 11.21 15.78
CA LEU A 64 -24.47 10.90 15.28
C LEU A 64 -24.74 11.43 13.86
N ARG A 65 -23.83 12.23 13.30
CA ARG A 65 -23.95 12.74 11.91
C ARG A 65 -23.48 11.72 10.87
N CYS A 66 -22.73 10.71 11.30
CA CYS A 66 -22.20 9.67 10.43
C CYS A 66 -23.19 8.49 10.33
N ASN A 67 -23.78 8.32 9.16
CA ASN A 67 -24.74 7.24 8.87
C ASN A 67 -24.08 6.01 8.21
N LEU A 68 -22.75 5.90 8.26
CA LEU A 68 -22.05 4.75 7.67
C LEU A 68 -22.33 3.49 8.49
N GLU A 69 -22.83 2.45 7.83
CA GLU A 69 -23.08 1.14 8.43
C GLU A 69 -22.24 0.08 7.74
N SER A 70 -21.66 -0.83 8.54
CA SER A 70 -20.88 -1.95 8.04
C SER A 70 -21.24 -3.22 8.81
N VAL A 71 -21.20 -4.36 8.12
CA VAL A 71 -21.49 -5.66 8.72
C VAL A 71 -20.27 -6.55 8.60
N MET A 72 -19.88 -7.17 9.71
CA MET A 72 -18.81 -8.16 9.79
C MET A 72 -19.40 -9.49 10.21
N GLU A 73 -19.40 -10.47 9.31
CA GLU A 73 -19.78 -11.84 9.64
C GLU A 73 -18.55 -12.66 10.06
N ILE A 74 -18.67 -13.36 11.19
CA ILE A 74 -17.63 -14.21 11.74
C ILE A 74 -18.02 -15.67 11.55
N HIS A 75 -17.40 -16.30 10.55
CA HIS A 75 -17.64 -17.71 10.22
C HIS A 75 -16.89 -18.69 11.14
N ASN A 76 -15.87 -18.24 11.88
CA ASN A 76 -15.05 -19.12 12.72
C ASN A 76 -14.61 -18.44 14.04
N PRO A 77 -14.93 -19.01 15.22
CA PRO A 77 -14.59 -18.41 16.52
C PRO A 77 -13.08 -18.37 16.81
N HIS A 78 -12.24 -19.10 16.06
CA HIS A 78 -10.79 -18.94 16.14
C HIS A 78 -10.32 -17.55 15.70
N PHE A 79 -11.17 -16.78 14.99
CA PHE A 79 -10.93 -15.38 14.64
C PHE A 79 -10.50 -14.55 15.87
N TYR A 80 -11.29 -14.56 16.95
CA TYR A 80 -10.99 -13.74 18.14
C TYR A 80 -9.68 -14.12 18.82
N TRP A 81 -9.40 -15.42 18.89
CA TRP A 81 -8.16 -15.92 19.49
C TRP A 81 -6.94 -15.54 18.65
N LYS A 82 -7.06 -15.65 17.31
CA LYS A 82 -6.02 -15.16 16.41
C LYS A 82 -5.76 -13.69 16.69
N ILE A 83 -6.79 -12.84 16.65
CA ILE A 83 -6.71 -11.39 16.92
C ILE A 83 -5.93 -11.11 18.21
N LEU A 84 -6.16 -11.85 19.29
CA LEU A 84 -5.44 -11.67 20.54
C LEU A 84 -3.99 -12.15 20.55
N ILE A 85 -3.65 -13.28 19.92
CA ILE A 85 -2.28 -13.80 19.97
C ILE A 85 -1.32 -12.94 19.16
N ALA A 86 -1.71 -12.45 17.98
CA ALA A 86 -0.81 -11.57 17.23
C ALA A 86 -0.53 -10.26 17.99
N ASN A 87 -1.48 -9.80 18.82
CA ASN A 87 -1.28 -8.65 19.71
C ASN A 87 -0.23 -8.91 20.81
N ARG A 88 -0.01 -10.17 21.20
CA ARG A 88 0.94 -10.56 22.26
C ARG A 88 2.38 -10.72 21.71
N GLU A 89 2.52 -11.25 20.50
CA GLU A 89 3.84 -11.51 19.90
C GLU A 89 4.54 -10.24 19.39
N LEU A 90 3.79 -9.20 19.04
CA LEU A 90 4.35 -7.86 18.73
C LEU A 90 5.00 -7.15 19.93
N ASN A 91 4.77 -7.63 21.17
CA ASN A 91 5.35 -7.04 22.38
C ASN A 91 6.55 -7.84 22.94
N SER A 92 6.93 -8.98 22.35
CA SER A 92 8.05 -9.79 22.85
C SER A 92 9.35 -9.43 22.12
N LYS A 93 10.44 -9.13 22.86
CA LYS A 93 11.77 -8.80 22.32
C LYS A 93 12.54 -9.99 21.71
N ASN A 94 11.92 -11.17 21.55
CA ASN A 94 12.59 -12.37 21.07
C ASN A 94 12.37 -12.59 19.57
N LEU A 95 13.32 -12.08 18.76
CA LEU A 95 13.41 -12.26 17.30
C LEU A 95 13.59 -13.71 16.83
N ASN A 96 13.88 -14.67 17.72
CA ASN A 96 14.19 -16.05 17.33
C ASN A 96 12.97 -16.94 17.04
N LEU A 97 11.74 -16.52 17.37
CA LEU A 97 10.53 -17.27 17.00
C LEU A 97 10.03 -16.98 15.57
N ALA A 98 10.52 -15.91 14.93
CA ALA A 98 10.16 -15.56 13.55
C ALA A 98 10.68 -16.60 12.53
N LYS A 99 11.79 -17.29 12.83
CA LYS A 99 12.41 -18.29 11.94
C LYS A 99 11.61 -19.59 11.78
N LYS A 100 10.63 -19.88 12.65
CA LYS A 100 9.87 -21.15 12.64
C LYS A 100 8.47 -21.05 12.02
N ARG A 101 8.08 -19.89 11.48
CA ARG A 101 6.75 -19.72 10.86
C ARG A 101 6.86 -19.78 9.34
N GLY A 102 6.02 -20.62 8.74
CA GLY A 102 5.75 -20.57 7.30
C GLY A 102 5.11 -19.24 6.90
N TRP A 103 5.35 -18.82 5.67
CA TRP A 103 5.05 -17.50 5.07
C TRP A 103 3.56 -17.05 5.09
N TRP A 104 2.63 -17.83 5.67
CA TRP A 104 1.17 -17.76 5.44
C TRP A 104 0.36 -17.32 6.67
N THR A 105 0.94 -16.57 7.61
CA THR A 105 0.16 -16.05 8.76
C THR A 105 -0.73 -14.88 8.29
N PRO A 106 -2.07 -14.94 8.43
CA PRO A 106 -2.96 -14.04 7.68
C PRO A 106 -2.85 -12.55 8.03
N MET A 107 -2.84 -11.70 6.99
CA MET A 107 -2.82 -10.21 7.00
C MET A 107 -3.97 -9.54 7.77
N PHE A 108 -5.04 -10.25 8.16
CA PHE A 108 -6.28 -9.73 8.80
C PHE A 108 -6.09 -8.95 10.10
N MET A 109 -4.87 -8.82 10.58
CA MET A 109 -4.60 -8.59 11.98
C MET A 109 -4.09 -7.17 12.20
N THR A 110 -3.34 -6.56 11.27
CA THR A 110 -2.57 -5.33 11.56
C THR A 110 -3.44 -4.09 11.77
N ALA A 111 -4.62 -4.02 11.16
CA ALA A 111 -5.58 -2.93 11.38
C ALA A 111 -6.29 -3.00 12.76
N GLY A 112 -6.64 -4.20 13.23
CA GLY A 112 -7.18 -4.42 14.59
C GLY A 112 -6.10 -4.45 15.68
N LEU A 113 -4.85 -4.70 15.29
CA LEU A 113 -3.65 -4.84 16.14
C LEU A 113 -3.22 -3.51 16.79
N THR A 114 -3.33 -2.37 16.10
CA THR A 114 -2.82 -1.08 16.62
C THR A 114 -3.67 -0.53 17.76
N SER A 115 -4.97 -0.71 17.66
CA SER A 115 -5.91 -0.01 18.53
C SER A 115 -6.21 -0.80 19.82
N ALA A 116 -6.13 -2.13 19.78
CA ALA A 116 -6.21 -2.97 20.98
C ALA A 116 -4.93 -2.92 21.83
N THR A 117 -3.75 -2.81 21.18
CA THR A 117 -2.48 -2.59 21.89
C THR A 117 -2.36 -1.17 22.43
N GLN A 118 -2.86 -0.15 21.71
CA GLN A 118 -2.98 1.20 22.24
C GLN A 118 -3.95 1.26 23.43
N PHE A 119 -5.08 0.53 23.41
CA PHE A 119 -6.00 0.47 24.55
C PHE A 119 -5.37 -0.13 25.82
N LEU A 120 -4.61 -1.22 25.68
CA LEU A 120 -3.88 -1.84 26.80
C LEU A 120 -2.69 -1.00 27.28
N LYS A 121 -1.99 -0.28 26.39
CA LYS A 121 -0.88 0.63 26.72
C LYS A 121 -1.36 1.97 27.31
N HIS A 122 -2.48 2.50 26.82
CA HIS A 122 -3.11 3.75 27.29
C HIS A 122 -3.61 3.64 28.73
N PHE A 123 -4.06 2.44 29.13
CA PHE A 123 -4.39 2.15 30.53
C PHE A 123 -3.15 2.13 31.46
N SER A 124 -1.92 2.19 30.93
CA SER A 124 -0.69 1.88 31.69
C SER A 124 0.42 2.94 31.77
N ARG A 125 0.42 4.10 31.07
CA ARG A 125 1.18 5.38 31.37
C ARG A 125 1.46 6.28 30.14
N GLN A 126 1.78 7.55 30.45
CA GLN A 126 2.00 8.74 29.60
C GLN A 126 2.89 8.56 28.35
N ASN A 127 2.48 9.22 27.26
CA ASN A 127 2.99 9.12 25.89
C ASN A 127 4.35 9.80 25.64
N THR A 128 5.12 9.28 24.68
CA THR A 128 6.18 10.01 23.95
C THR A 128 6.27 9.53 22.49
N LEU A 129 6.53 10.48 21.57
CA LEU A 129 6.57 10.37 20.09
C LEU A 129 7.44 9.23 19.53
N THR A 130 8.45 8.77 20.27
CA THR A 130 9.46 7.81 19.80
C THR A 130 8.91 6.40 19.55
N LYS A 131 7.77 6.03 20.16
CA LYS A 131 7.18 4.67 20.03
C LYS A 131 6.29 4.46 18.79
N ALA A 132 5.84 5.54 18.13
CA ALA A 132 5.11 5.44 16.87
C ALA A 132 5.97 4.85 15.74
N ARG A 133 7.28 5.17 15.73
CA ARG A 133 8.26 4.70 14.72
C ARG A 133 8.47 3.18 14.71
N GLY A 134 8.38 2.49 15.86
CA GLY A 134 8.58 1.04 15.91
C GLY A 134 7.42 0.21 15.34
N THR A 135 6.23 0.81 15.22
CA THR A 135 4.98 0.10 14.85
C THR A 135 4.79 0.01 13.33
N PHE A 136 5.24 1.03 12.60
CA PHE A 136 5.25 1.03 11.13
C PHE A 136 6.18 -0.03 10.55
N HIS A 137 7.31 -0.27 11.22
CA HIS A 137 8.35 -1.15 10.72
C HIS A 137 7.84 -2.58 10.49
N VAL A 138 7.08 -3.16 11.43
CA VAL A 138 6.70 -4.59 11.39
C VAL A 138 5.55 -4.91 10.42
N THR A 139 4.55 -4.02 10.28
CA THR A 139 3.46 -4.18 9.30
C THR A 139 3.98 -3.99 7.87
N MET A 140 4.93 -3.07 7.68
CA MET A 140 5.63 -2.95 6.41
C MET A 140 6.48 -4.18 6.13
N THR A 141 7.24 -4.72 7.08
CA THR A 141 8.09 -5.91 6.83
C THR A 141 7.31 -7.11 6.28
N LEU A 142 6.09 -7.40 6.75
CA LEU A 142 5.32 -8.56 6.27
C LEU A 142 4.59 -8.33 4.93
N VAL A 143 4.11 -7.10 4.69
CA VAL A 143 3.59 -6.70 3.37
C VAL A 143 4.74 -6.65 2.37
N LEU A 144 5.92 -6.18 2.80
CA LEU A 144 7.15 -6.21 2.03
C LEU A 144 7.60 -7.63 1.78
N ASP A 145 7.48 -8.61 2.67
CA ASP A 145 7.87 -10.00 2.34
C ASP A 145 6.98 -10.63 1.25
N LEU A 146 5.67 -10.33 1.27
CA LEU A 146 4.70 -10.82 0.30
C LEU A 146 4.81 -10.06 -1.04
N LEU A 147 4.99 -8.74 -0.99
CA LEU A 147 5.34 -7.91 -2.14
C LEU A 147 6.75 -8.23 -2.64
N TYR A 148 7.70 -8.60 -1.80
CA TYR A 148 9.06 -8.93 -2.21
C TYR A 148 9.01 -10.23 -3.00
N HIS A 149 8.34 -11.27 -2.50
CA HIS A 149 8.14 -12.48 -3.27
C HIS A 149 7.31 -12.27 -4.54
N LEU A 150 6.31 -11.38 -4.59
CA LEU A 150 5.49 -11.18 -5.80
C LEU A 150 6.09 -10.18 -6.82
N ILE A 151 6.68 -9.09 -6.35
CA ILE A 151 7.34 -8.06 -7.18
C ILE A 151 8.71 -8.54 -7.65
N PHE A 152 9.46 -9.30 -6.82
CA PHE A 152 10.77 -9.84 -7.22
C PHE A 152 10.71 -11.20 -7.89
N LEU A 153 9.66 -12.01 -7.71
CA LEU A 153 9.48 -13.25 -8.46
C LEU A 153 8.50 -13.07 -9.62
N GLN A 154 9.05 -12.60 -10.74
CA GLN A 154 8.74 -13.19 -12.06
C GLN A 154 7.35 -13.06 -12.69
N ARG A 155 6.44 -12.18 -12.23
CA ARG A 155 5.06 -12.16 -12.78
C ARG A 155 4.63 -10.82 -13.37
N ASN A 156 5.31 -10.39 -14.44
CA ASN A 156 4.87 -9.24 -15.26
C ASN A 156 3.44 -9.43 -15.78
N ASP A 157 3.04 -10.68 -16.07
CA ASP A 157 1.70 -11.08 -16.47
C ASP A 157 0.63 -10.72 -15.43
N LEU A 158 0.90 -10.92 -14.14
CA LEU A 158 -0.03 -10.52 -13.06
C LEU A 158 -0.16 -8.99 -12.99
N PHE A 159 0.96 -8.27 -12.97
CA PHE A 159 0.93 -6.81 -12.82
C PHE A 159 0.27 -6.12 -14.02
N ALA A 160 0.48 -6.64 -15.23
CA ALA A 160 -0.15 -6.14 -16.44
C ALA A 160 -1.69 -6.23 -16.41
N LEU A 161 -2.29 -7.09 -15.56
CA LEU A 161 -3.74 -7.23 -15.45
C LEU A 161 -4.41 -6.14 -14.60
N PHE A 162 -3.65 -5.34 -13.85
CA PHE A 162 -4.22 -4.28 -13.02
C PHE A 162 -3.50 -2.94 -13.08
N LEU A 163 -2.24 -2.92 -13.52
CA LEU A 163 -1.54 -1.70 -13.90
C LEU A 163 -1.98 -1.24 -15.30
N ASP A 164 -1.57 -0.04 -15.67
CA ASP A 164 -1.64 0.46 -17.05
C ASP A 164 -0.44 -0.03 -17.88
N ASP A 165 -0.45 0.26 -19.19
CA ASP A 165 0.61 -0.14 -20.12
C ASP A 165 2.02 0.36 -19.73
N THR A 166 2.10 1.43 -18.93
CA THR A 166 3.39 1.91 -18.43
C THR A 166 4.02 0.98 -17.41
N MET A 167 3.29 -0.03 -16.91
CA MET A 167 3.73 -0.92 -15.84
C MET A 167 4.25 -0.16 -14.62
N SER A 168 3.67 1.00 -14.29
CA SER A 168 4.13 1.82 -13.18
C SER A 168 3.47 1.40 -11.88
N TYR A 169 4.16 0.64 -11.03
CA TYR A 169 3.67 0.31 -9.68
C TYR A 169 3.99 1.42 -8.66
N SER A 170 3.46 2.61 -8.94
CA SER A 170 3.60 3.82 -8.12
C SER A 170 2.35 4.69 -8.22
N THR A 171 2.10 5.52 -7.22
CA THR A 171 1.08 6.59 -7.22
C THR A 171 1.11 7.42 -8.51
N VAL A 172 -0.06 7.75 -9.04
CA VAL A 172 -0.20 8.65 -10.19
C VAL A 172 -0.45 10.10 -9.74
N ALA A 173 -0.51 11.05 -10.68
CA ALA A 173 -0.98 12.41 -10.40
C ALA A 173 -2.21 12.68 -11.28
N PHE A 174 -3.41 12.58 -10.70
CA PHE A 174 -4.67 12.80 -11.40
C PHE A 174 -4.99 14.30 -11.50
N LYS A 175 -5.33 14.78 -12.69
CA LYS A 175 -5.85 16.13 -12.91
C LYS A 175 -7.36 16.21 -12.71
N SER A 176 -8.05 15.10 -12.94
CA SER A 176 -9.50 14.96 -12.73
C SER A 176 -9.86 13.53 -12.33
N ASP A 177 -11.04 13.34 -11.73
CA ASP A 177 -11.51 12.03 -11.25
C ASP A 177 -11.77 11.01 -12.39
N ASP A 178 -11.92 11.48 -13.63
CA ASP A 178 -12.20 10.69 -14.83
C ASP A 178 -10.98 10.46 -15.72
N GLU A 179 -9.82 11.01 -15.37
CA GLU A 179 -8.59 10.84 -16.13
C GLU A 179 -8.13 9.37 -16.13
N ASP A 180 -7.72 8.87 -17.29
CA ASP A 180 -7.27 7.49 -17.42
C ASP A 180 -5.92 7.27 -16.72
N LEU A 181 -5.72 6.05 -16.20
CA LEU A 181 -4.57 5.71 -15.37
C LEU A 181 -3.24 5.96 -16.09
N LYS A 182 -3.18 5.68 -17.40
CA LYS A 182 -1.98 5.86 -18.21
C LYS A 182 -1.64 7.34 -18.38
N THR A 183 -2.62 8.16 -18.72
CA THR A 183 -2.44 9.61 -18.82
C THR A 183 -1.98 10.20 -17.50
N ALA A 184 -2.58 9.80 -16.38
CA ALA A 184 -2.18 10.25 -15.05
C ALA A 184 -0.75 9.81 -14.66
N GLN A 185 -0.33 8.57 -15.03
CA GLN A 185 1.05 8.11 -14.84
C GLN A 185 2.04 8.94 -15.66
N MET A 186 1.72 9.21 -16.92
CA MET A 186 2.55 10.03 -17.81
C MET A 186 2.62 11.48 -17.35
N GLY A 187 1.51 12.03 -16.82
CA GLY A 187 1.46 13.34 -16.18
C GLY A 187 2.44 13.42 -15.00
N LYS A 188 2.40 12.44 -14.11
CA LYS A 188 3.37 12.30 -13.00
C LYS A 188 4.81 12.25 -13.50
N ILE A 189 5.11 11.43 -14.51
CA ILE A 189 6.47 11.33 -15.07
C ILE A 189 6.95 12.69 -15.58
N ASN A 190 6.10 13.43 -16.31
CA ASN A 190 6.43 14.77 -16.78
C ASN A 190 6.71 15.74 -15.63
N ILE A 191 5.87 15.73 -14.59
CA ILE A 191 6.08 16.54 -13.37
C ILE A 191 7.44 16.21 -12.73
N LEU A 192 7.80 14.93 -12.62
CA LEU A 192 9.09 14.53 -12.05
C LEU A 192 10.28 15.03 -12.88
N ILE A 193 10.20 14.92 -14.20
CA ILE A 193 11.25 15.43 -15.12
C ILE A 193 11.41 16.94 -14.97
N ASP A 194 10.29 17.66 -14.92
CA ASP A 194 10.27 19.11 -14.86
C ASP A 194 10.72 19.63 -13.48
N LYS A 195 10.32 18.95 -12.38
CA LYS A 195 10.80 19.23 -11.02
C LYS A 195 12.31 19.02 -10.89
N ALA A 196 12.83 17.98 -11.52
CA ALA A 196 14.26 17.67 -11.52
C ALA A 196 15.08 18.54 -12.50
N ARG A 197 14.42 19.34 -13.35
CA ARG A 197 15.04 20.25 -14.33
C ARG A 197 16.12 19.54 -15.16
N ILE A 198 15.78 18.38 -15.70
CA ILE A 198 16.72 17.53 -16.43
C ILE A 198 16.98 18.14 -17.82
N GLU A 199 18.25 18.28 -18.17
CA GLU A 199 18.73 18.81 -19.45
C GLU A 199 19.64 17.79 -20.16
N LYS A 200 19.88 18.00 -21.46
CA LYS A 200 20.61 17.07 -22.33
C LYS A 200 22.03 16.72 -21.85
N ASN A 201 22.70 17.66 -21.18
CA ASN A 201 24.06 17.49 -20.67
C ASN A 201 24.12 16.84 -19.28
N HIS A 202 22.98 16.52 -18.67
CA HIS A 202 22.94 15.85 -17.37
C HIS A 202 23.14 14.33 -17.46
N GLU A 203 23.57 13.76 -16.34
CA GLU A 203 23.57 12.32 -16.11
C GLU A 203 22.59 12.02 -14.96
N VAL A 204 21.59 11.19 -15.23
CA VAL A 204 20.49 10.89 -14.30
C VAL A 204 20.66 9.48 -13.74
N LEU A 205 20.55 9.33 -12.42
CA LEU A 205 20.50 8.05 -11.72
C LEU A 205 19.10 7.83 -11.16
N GLU A 206 18.47 6.70 -11.50
CA GLU A 206 17.22 6.23 -10.90
C GLU A 206 17.45 4.98 -10.05
N ILE A 207 17.13 5.09 -8.76
CA ILE A 207 17.19 3.98 -7.81
C ILE A 207 15.82 3.30 -7.76
N GLY A 208 15.76 2.04 -8.20
CA GLY A 208 14.50 1.29 -8.30
C GLY A 208 13.75 1.60 -9.59
N CYS A 209 14.39 1.40 -10.75
CA CYS A 209 13.87 1.82 -12.05
C CYS A 209 12.64 1.05 -12.56
N GLY A 210 12.17 0.05 -11.81
CA GLY A 210 11.02 -0.77 -12.17
C GLY A 210 11.13 -1.29 -13.60
N TRP A 211 10.04 -1.14 -14.36
CA TRP A 211 9.94 -1.58 -15.75
C TRP A 211 10.49 -0.57 -16.79
N GLY A 212 11.19 0.49 -16.34
CA GLY A 212 11.98 1.37 -17.21
C GLY A 212 11.23 2.54 -17.85
N THR A 213 9.95 2.76 -17.53
CA THR A 213 9.16 3.85 -18.15
C THR A 213 9.77 5.23 -17.89
N LEU A 214 10.18 5.55 -16.66
CA LEU A 214 10.80 6.85 -16.39
C LEU A 214 12.10 7.03 -17.18
N ALA A 215 12.94 5.99 -17.26
CA ALA A 215 14.17 6.01 -18.05
C ALA A 215 13.91 6.36 -19.52
N ILE A 216 12.96 5.64 -20.15
CA ILE A 216 12.61 5.85 -21.55
C ILE A 216 12.12 7.28 -21.78
N GLU A 217 11.23 7.77 -20.93
CA GLU A 217 10.62 9.10 -21.11
C GLU A 217 11.60 10.24 -20.83
N VAL A 218 12.48 10.11 -19.84
CA VAL A 218 13.58 11.07 -19.60
C VAL A 218 14.49 11.17 -20.81
N VAL A 219 14.96 10.03 -21.33
CA VAL A 219 15.89 9.99 -22.47
C VAL A 219 15.21 10.52 -23.74
N LYS A 220 13.95 10.14 -24.02
CA LYS A 220 13.20 10.69 -25.16
C LYS A 220 13.04 12.21 -25.09
N LYS A 221 12.69 12.74 -23.91
CA LYS A 221 12.37 14.16 -23.72
C LYS A 221 13.63 15.03 -23.75
N THR A 222 14.75 14.54 -23.21
CA THR A 222 15.94 15.38 -22.95
C THR A 222 17.17 14.98 -23.75
N GLY A 223 17.27 13.72 -24.17
CA GLY A 223 18.49 13.15 -24.75
C GLY A 223 19.66 13.05 -23.78
N CYS A 224 19.41 13.15 -22.46
CA CYS A 224 20.45 13.06 -21.44
C CYS A 224 20.98 11.63 -21.28
N LYS A 225 22.08 11.47 -20.54
CA LYS A 225 22.50 10.13 -20.10
C LYS A 225 21.65 9.69 -18.92
N TYR A 226 21.32 8.41 -18.90
CA TYR A 226 20.45 7.83 -17.88
C TYR A 226 20.98 6.49 -17.40
N THR A 227 20.97 6.27 -16.10
CA THR A 227 21.32 4.99 -15.47
C THR A 227 20.20 4.61 -14.49
N GLY A 228 19.45 3.56 -14.83
CA GLY A 228 18.51 2.93 -13.91
C GLY A 228 19.16 1.76 -13.17
N ILE A 229 18.84 1.57 -11.90
CA ILE A 229 19.21 0.37 -11.14
C ILE A 229 17.97 -0.32 -10.58
N THR A 230 17.93 -1.65 -10.68
CA THR A 230 16.91 -2.49 -10.05
C THR A 230 17.55 -3.76 -9.52
N LEU A 231 16.96 -4.33 -8.48
CA LEU A 231 17.35 -5.63 -7.93
C LEU A 231 16.58 -6.79 -8.60
N SER A 232 15.57 -6.49 -9.43
CA SER A 232 14.74 -7.51 -10.10
C SER A 232 15.25 -7.77 -11.51
N ILE A 233 15.69 -9.00 -11.77
CA ILE A 233 16.18 -9.45 -13.07
C ILE A 233 15.08 -9.33 -14.15
N GLU A 234 13.82 -9.53 -13.77
CA GLU A 234 12.69 -9.54 -14.70
C GLU A 234 12.23 -8.14 -15.06
N GLN A 235 12.27 -7.22 -14.10
CA GLN A 235 12.08 -5.81 -14.37
C GLN A 235 13.18 -5.27 -15.27
N LEU A 236 14.44 -5.68 -15.01
CA LEU A 236 15.57 -5.32 -15.86
C LEU A 236 15.36 -5.83 -17.29
N LYS A 237 15.06 -7.12 -17.47
CA LYS A 237 14.83 -7.71 -18.79
C LYS A 237 13.69 -7.00 -19.54
N TYR A 238 12.57 -6.74 -18.86
CA TYR A 238 11.44 -6.00 -19.45
C TYR A 238 11.85 -4.58 -19.85
N ALA A 239 12.59 -3.88 -19.00
CA ALA A 239 13.06 -2.53 -19.28
C ALA A 239 14.01 -2.48 -20.48
N GLU A 240 14.95 -3.43 -20.57
CA GLU A 240 15.86 -3.57 -21.73
C GLU A 240 15.10 -3.83 -23.03
N GLU A 241 14.10 -4.71 -23.01
CA GLU A 241 13.21 -4.96 -24.15
C GLU A 241 12.48 -3.68 -24.58
N LYS A 242 11.92 -2.92 -23.64
CA LYS A 242 11.21 -1.67 -23.93
C LYS A 242 12.14 -0.56 -24.44
N VAL A 243 13.36 -0.46 -23.92
CA VAL A 243 14.40 0.45 -24.42
C VAL A 243 14.78 0.10 -25.86
N LYS A 244 14.91 -1.20 -26.15
CA LYS A 244 15.19 -1.70 -27.49
C LYS A 244 14.07 -1.39 -28.47
N GLU A 245 12.81 -1.62 -28.09
CA GLU A 245 11.62 -1.26 -28.87
C GLU A 245 11.53 0.25 -29.14
N ALA A 246 11.94 1.08 -28.17
CA ALA A 246 11.98 2.53 -28.31
C ALA A 246 13.16 3.05 -29.15
N GLY A 247 14.09 2.18 -29.58
CA GLY A 247 15.26 2.57 -30.37
C GLY A 247 16.34 3.32 -29.59
N LEU A 248 16.38 3.19 -28.27
CA LEU A 248 17.26 3.98 -27.37
C LEU A 248 18.55 3.26 -26.96
N GLN A 249 18.97 2.23 -27.68
CA GLN A 249 20.08 1.33 -27.34
C GLN A 249 21.46 2.01 -27.22
N GLY A 250 21.61 3.26 -27.67
CA GLY A 250 22.83 4.06 -27.54
C GLY A 250 23.01 4.78 -26.19
N PHE A 251 22.01 4.73 -25.31
CA PHE A 251 22.07 5.32 -23.97
C PHE A 251 22.26 4.18 -22.96
N PRO A 252 23.37 4.15 -22.19
CA PRO A 252 23.70 3.02 -21.32
C PRO A 252 22.73 2.96 -20.15
N ALA A 253 21.62 2.27 -20.34
CA ALA A 253 20.71 1.92 -19.30
C ALA A 253 21.17 0.59 -18.67
N TYR A 254 21.24 0.60 -17.35
CA TYR A 254 21.31 -0.58 -16.47
C TYR A 254 22.70 -1.14 -16.13
N ALA A 255 23.05 -0.99 -14.85
CA ALA A 255 24.13 -1.74 -14.22
C ALA A 255 23.51 -2.75 -13.25
N GLY A 256 23.67 -4.04 -13.56
CA GLY A 256 23.42 -5.13 -12.62
C GLY A 256 24.46 -5.10 -11.50
N HIS A 257 23.97 -5.09 -10.25
CA HIS A 257 24.76 -5.02 -9.01
C HIS A 257 25.65 -3.78 -8.84
N SER A 258 25.17 -2.86 -8.01
CA SER A 258 25.97 -1.74 -7.50
C SER A 258 27.05 -2.28 -6.53
N PRO A 259 28.34 -1.88 -6.66
CA PRO A 259 29.28 -2.03 -5.56
C PRO A 259 28.75 -1.18 -4.40
N GLY A 260 28.68 -1.76 -3.20
CA GLY A 260 28.07 -1.13 -2.03
C GLY A 260 28.53 0.32 -1.84
N PRO A 261 27.65 1.21 -1.34
CA PRO A 261 27.89 2.65 -1.35
C PRO A 261 29.23 2.98 -0.68
N GLY A 262 30.15 3.55 -1.46
CA GLY A 262 31.29 4.29 -0.92
C GLY A 262 30.74 5.39 0.00
N GLN A 263 31.17 5.39 1.26
CA GLN A 263 30.71 6.34 2.27
C GLN A 263 31.22 7.75 1.96
N THR A 264 30.50 8.49 1.15
CA THR A 264 30.55 9.96 1.12
C THR A 264 29.13 10.50 1.04
N ALA A 265 28.38 10.39 2.13
CA ALA A 265 27.12 11.11 2.28
C ALA A 265 27.45 12.59 2.53
N GLY A 266 27.49 13.39 1.47
CA GLY A 266 27.46 14.84 1.60
C GLY A 266 26.16 15.27 2.30
N GLN A 267 26.21 16.31 3.12
CA GLN A 267 25.01 16.88 3.75
C GLN A 267 24.08 17.42 2.64
N LEU A 268 22.89 16.85 2.50
CA LEU A 268 21.79 17.39 1.68
C LEU A 268 21.12 18.54 2.46
N HIS A 269 20.77 19.64 1.79
CA HIS A 269 20.00 20.71 2.43
C HIS A 269 18.51 20.34 2.56
N PRO A 270 17.78 20.91 3.54
CA PRO A 270 16.34 20.71 3.67
C PRO A 270 15.62 21.11 2.37
N GLY A 271 14.67 20.27 1.94
CA GLY A 271 14.16 20.20 0.58
C GLY A 271 13.62 21.51 0.00
N GLU A 272 14.00 21.77 -1.26
CA GLU A 272 13.56 22.90 -2.09
C GLU A 272 12.04 22.92 -2.29
N ASN A 273 11.44 21.73 -2.30
CA ASN A 273 10.00 21.54 -2.44
C ASN A 273 9.56 20.25 -1.75
N VAL A 274 8.41 20.29 -1.09
CA VAL A 274 7.75 19.13 -0.47
C VAL A 274 6.28 19.18 -0.84
N GLU A 275 5.77 18.10 -1.43
CA GLU A 275 4.37 17.98 -1.82
C GLU A 275 3.81 16.63 -1.33
N ASN A 276 2.66 16.67 -0.65
CA ASN A 276 1.91 15.46 -0.31
C ASN A 276 0.97 15.11 -1.47
N ILE A 277 1.17 13.93 -2.05
CA ILE A 277 0.36 13.39 -3.15
C ILE A 277 -0.52 12.20 -2.70
N GLY A 278 -0.67 12.00 -1.39
CA GLY A 278 -1.38 10.86 -0.82
C GLY A 278 -2.80 10.67 -1.38
N LEU A 279 -3.58 11.74 -1.56
CA LEU A 279 -4.94 11.62 -2.11
C LEU A 279 -4.97 10.99 -3.51
N HIS A 280 -3.97 11.26 -4.35
CA HIS A 280 -3.83 10.61 -5.66
C HIS A 280 -3.55 9.12 -5.52
N TYR A 281 -2.86 8.70 -4.46
CA TYR A 281 -2.62 7.29 -4.17
C TYR A 281 -3.91 6.56 -3.79
N TYR A 282 -4.82 7.22 -3.06
CA TYR A 282 -6.13 6.65 -2.80
C TYR A 282 -6.86 6.29 -4.11
N GLN A 283 -6.96 7.24 -5.04
CA GLN A 283 -7.57 7.00 -6.36
C GLN A 283 -6.82 5.91 -7.14
N THR A 284 -5.48 5.93 -7.14
CA THR A 284 -4.65 4.92 -7.80
C THR A 284 -5.00 3.51 -7.31
N LEU A 285 -5.09 3.32 -5.99
CA LEU A 285 -5.46 2.04 -5.37
C LEU A 285 -6.89 1.61 -5.70
N ARG A 286 -7.82 2.57 -5.90
CA ARG A 286 -9.18 2.25 -6.36
C ARG A 286 -9.17 1.75 -7.80
N CYS A 287 -8.41 2.39 -8.69
CA CYS A 287 -8.28 1.97 -10.08
C CYS A 287 -7.62 0.58 -10.18
N TRP A 288 -6.51 0.35 -9.46
CA TRP A 288 -5.85 -0.96 -9.43
C TRP A 288 -6.77 -2.06 -8.89
N ARG A 289 -7.51 -1.79 -7.82
CA ARG A 289 -8.50 -2.75 -7.29
C ARG A 289 -9.58 -3.08 -8.31
N LYS A 290 -10.12 -2.06 -8.99
CA LYS A 290 -11.15 -2.23 -10.02
C LYS A 290 -10.61 -3.14 -11.14
N ASN A 291 -9.47 -2.79 -11.73
CA ASN A 291 -8.86 -3.56 -12.81
C ASN A 291 -8.53 -4.99 -12.36
N PHE A 292 -8.01 -5.17 -11.14
CA PHE A 292 -7.69 -6.48 -10.58
C PHE A 292 -8.93 -7.38 -10.47
N LEU A 293 -10.05 -6.85 -9.98
CA LEU A 293 -11.29 -7.63 -9.84
C LEU A 293 -11.97 -7.88 -11.19
N GLU A 294 -11.95 -6.92 -12.11
CA GLU A 294 -12.44 -7.10 -13.49
C GLU A 294 -11.65 -8.19 -14.23
N ASN A 295 -10.36 -8.33 -13.93
CA ASN A 295 -9.48 -9.38 -14.49
C ASN A 295 -9.34 -10.61 -13.60
N GLN A 296 -10.16 -10.78 -12.54
CA GLN A 296 -10.04 -11.88 -11.58
C GLN A 296 -9.96 -13.25 -12.27
N LYS A 297 -10.77 -13.49 -13.30
CA LYS A 297 -10.74 -14.77 -14.04
C LYS A 297 -9.37 -15.04 -14.67
N GLN A 298 -8.80 -14.04 -15.34
CA GLN A 298 -7.47 -14.17 -15.96
C GLN A 298 -6.39 -14.40 -14.89
N ILE A 299 -6.51 -13.72 -13.75
CA ILE A 299 -5.60 -13.93 -12.61
C ILE A 299 -5.73 -15.37 -12.06
N MET A 300 -6.94 -15.94 -12.00
CA MET A 300 -7.11 -17.34 -11.60
C MET A 300 -6.53 -18.31 -12.63
N ASP A 301 -6.67 -18.01 -13.92
CA ASP A 301 -6.09 -18.80 -15.02
C ASP A 301 -4.55 -18.78 -14.99
N LEU A 302 -3.94 -17.72 -14.45
CA LEU A 302 -2.51 -17.62 -14.15
C LEU A 302 -2.03 -18.51 -12.97
N GLY A 303 -2.96 -19.21 -12.31
CA GLY A 303 -2.70 -20.16 -11.22
C GLY A 303 -2.94 -19.61 -9.80
N PHE A 304 -3.51 -18.41 -9.66
CA PHE A 304 -3.80 -17.82 -8.36
C PHE A 304 -5.17 -18.26 -7.81
N ASP A 305 -5.27 -18.48 -6.50
CA ASP A 305 -6.48 -18.97 -5.85
C ASP A 305 -7.37 -17.85 -5.29
N ASP A 306 -8.60 -18.18 -4.87
CA ASP A 306 -9.53 -17.23 -4.25
C ASP A 306 -8.93 -16.55 -3.00
N LYS A 307 -8.03 -17.25 -2.29
CA LYS A 307 -7.35 -16.70 -1.12
C LYS A 307 -6.40 -15.58 -1.53
N PHE A 308 -5.67 -15.73 -2.62
CA PHE A 308 -4.82 -14.70 -3.20
C PHE A 308 -5.65 -13.48 -3.59
N ILE A 309 -6.74 -13.68 -4.34
CA ILE A 309 -7.64 -12.60 -4.77
C ILE A 309 -8.14 -11.79 -3.58
N ARG A 310 -8.68 -12.47 -2.55
CA ARG A 310 -9.16 -11.81 -1.33
C ARG A 310 -8.05 -11.11 -0.54
N THR A 311 -6.81 -11.59 -0.63
CA THR A 311 -5.66 -10.97 0.04
C THR A 311 -5.29 -9.65 -0.64
N TRP A 312 -5.29 -9.64 -1.98
CA TRP A 312 -5.00 -8.44 -2.78
C TRP A 312 -6.12 -7.40 -2.71
N GLU A 313 -7.38 -7.84 -2.79
CA GLU A 313 -8.53 -6.95 -2.59
C GLU A 313 -8.45 -6.26 -1.21
N TYR A 314 -8.16 -7.04 -0.15
CA TYR A 314 -7.94 -6.51 1.18
C TYR A 314 -6.75 -5.54 1.23
N TYR A 315 -5.64 -5.86 0.57
CA TYR A 315 -4.47 -4.99 0.50
C TYR A 315 -4.82 -3.62 -0.11
N PHE A 316 -5.51 -3.60 -1.25
CA PHE A 316 -5.93 -2.34 -1.88
C PHE A 316 -6.87 -1.53 -0.97
N ASP A 317 -7.85 -2.17 -0.33
CA ASP A 317 -8.80 -1.53 0.59
C ASP A 317 -8.14 -0.99 1.85
N TYR A 318 -7.23 -1.77 2.43
CA TYR A 318 -6.48 -1.40 3.62
C TYR A 318 -5.56 -0.20 3.35
N CYS A 319 -4.77 -0.24 2.28
CA CYS A 319 -3.89 0.86 1.90
C CYS A 319 -4.68 2.12 1.56
N ALA A 320 -5.78 1.99 0.80
CA ALA A 320 -6.63 3.13 0.45
C ALA A 320 -7.27 3.76 1.69
N ALA A 321 -7.74 2.95 2.63
CA ALA A 321 -8.24 3.45 3.91
C ALA A 321 -7.14 4.20 4.68
N GLY A 322 -5.93 3.63 4.78
CA GLY A 322 -4.80 4.27 5.47
C GLY A 322 -4.43 5.63 4.90
N ILE A 323 -4.45 5.78 3.58
CA ILE A 323 -4.25 7.06 2.88
C ILE A 323 -5.40 8.02 3.16
N LYS A 324 -6.65 7.58 3.00
CA LYS A 324 -7.85 8.42 3.18
C LYS A 324 -8.02 8.91 4.63
N THR A 325 -7.51 8.16 5.60
CA THR A 325 -7.48 8.56 7.01
C THR A 325 -6.19 9.28 7.42
N LEU A 326 -5.32 9.63 6.46
CA LEU A 326 -4.03 10.31 6.69
C LEU A 326 -3.13 9.56 7.69
N THR A 327 -3.30 8.25 7.78
CA THR A 327 -2.41 7.36 8.55
C THR A 327 -1.21 6.96 7.71
N LEU A 328 -1.38 6.88 6.40
CA LEU A 328 -0.33 6.79 5.40
C LEU A 328 -0.34 8.09 4.60
N GLU A 329 0.82 8.52 4.18
CA GLU A 329 1.02 9.68 3.33
C GLU A 329 2.04 9.33 2.24
N ASP A 330 2.02 10.07 1.15
CA ASP A 330 2.95 9.90 0.05
C ASP A 330 3.50 11.26 -0.35
N TYR A 331 4.82 11.39 -0.44
CA TYR A 331 5.49 12.67 -0.59
C TYR A 331 6.45 12.66 -1.77
N GLN A 332 6.38 13.73 -2.56
CA GLN A 332 7.46 14.10 -3.46
C GLN A 332 8.31 15.18 -2.79
N VAL A 333 9.62 14.92 -2.68
CA VAL A 333 10.56 15.86 -2.06
C VAL A 333 11.72 16.13 -3.01
N VAL A 334 11.98 17.41 -3.28
CA VAL A 334 13.10 17.86 -4.10
C VAL A 334 14.25 18.27 -3.18
N PHE A 335 15.42 17.69 -3.40
CA PHE A 335 16.64 18.03 -2.67
C PHE A 335 17.68 18.63 -3.61
N SER A 336 18.50 19.54 -3.09
CA SER A 336 19.65 20.11 -3.77
C SER A 336 20.92 19.94 -2.92
N ARG A 337 22.08 20.07 -3.58
CA ARG A 337 23.36 20.18 -2.88
C ARG A 337 23.55 21.60 -2.34
N PRO A 338 24.27 21.76 -1.21
CA PRO A 338 24.69 23.08 -0.73
C PRO A 338 25.25 23.94 -1.87
N GLY A 339 24.75 25.16 -2.04
CA GLY A 339 25.30 26.12 -3.02
C GLY A 339 25.00 25.81 -4.49
N ASN A 340 24.09 24.88 -4.80
CA ASN A 340 23.66 24.62 -6.17
C ASN A 340 22.73 25.73 -6.72
N VAL A 341 23.29 26.92 -6.93
CA VAL A 341 22.59 28.08 -7.50
C VAL A 341 22.31 27.94 -8.99
N ALA A 342 22.93 26.99 -9.68
CA ALA A 342 22.74 26.80 -11.12
C ALA A 342 21.48 25.98 -11.44
N ALA A 343 21.23 24.88 -10.72
CA ALA A 343 20.07 24.02 -11.00
C ALA A 343 18.73 24.68 -10.62
N PHE A 344 18.72 25.45 -9.51
CA PHE A 344 17.51 26.08 -8.99
C PHE A 344 17.52 27.62 -9.04
N GLY A 345 18.44 28.21 -9.81
CA GLY A 345 18.83 29.63 -9.78
C GLY A 345 17.77 30.71 -10.04
N ASP A 346 16.56 30.32 -10.41
CA ASP A 346 15.41 31.20 -10.39
C ASP A 346 14.51 30.82 -9.20
N PRO A 347 14.60 31.55 -8.07
CA PRO A 347 13.75 31.32 -6.90
C PRO A 347 12.27 31.66 -7.15
N PHE A 348 11.94 32.31 -8.27
CA PHE A 348 10.57 32.63 -8.68
C PHE A 348 9.97 31.60 -9.64
N ARG A 349 10.78 30.69 -10.20
CA ARG A 349 10.28 29.60 -11.03
C ARG A 349 9.65 28.52 -10.14
N ASN A 350 8.33 28.56 -10.05
CA ASN A 350 7.52 27.60 -9.31
C ASN A 350 7.81 26.14 -9.72
N PHE A 351 7.75 25.24 -8.74
CA PHE A 351 7.74 23.81 -9.00
C PHE A 351 6.38 23.39 -9.58
N PRO A 352 6.34 22.57 -10.65
CA PRO A 352 5.11 21.94 -11.10
C PRO A 352 4.46 21.16 -9.96
N SER A 353 3.14 21.20 -9.85
CA SER A 353 2.37 20.55 -8.78
C SER A 353 1.52 19.42 -9.36
N ALA A 354 1.33 18.35 -8.60
CA ALA A 354 0.40 17.28 -8.94
C ALA A 354 -1.08 17.71 -8.76
N HIS A 355 -1.33 18.85 -8.12
CA HIS A 355 -2.67 19.38 -7.85
C HIS A 355 -3.13 20.47 -8.85
N ASN A 356 -2.37 20.73 -9.91
CA ASN A 356 -2.62 21.83 -10.87
C ASN A 356 -3.41 21.41 -12.11
#